data_AF-A0A8S3RSD9-F1
#
_entry.id   AF-A0A8S3RSD9-F1
#
_cell.length_a   1.000
_cell.length_b   1.000
_cell.length_c   1.000
_cell.angle_alpha   90.00
_cell.angle_beta   90.00
_cell.angle_gamma   90.00
#
_symmetry.space_group_name_H-M   'P 1'
#
loop_
_entity.id
_entity.type
_entity.pdbx_description
1 polymer ?
#
loop_
_entity_poly.entity_id
_entity_poly.type
_entity_poly.pdbx_seq_one_letter_code
_entity_poly.pdbx_strand_id
1 'polypeptide(L)'
;MTSLVQNIPYKDTDTQSVNDTKPAVLLRPRDTAPKIPKTKKSAKKNQRSEDSSNRTVNWNMEQEEKFGFVNREEAMCDKCNYQWRKFKLSEEVQTSKPGRKAAKINVSAQAALSQTPLGYTGVRKIVLGCNMPAPSASGLQKRANKVLPEIVNINKEDMKATSANS
;
A
#
# COMPACT_ATOMS: atom_id res chain seq x y z
N MET A 1 37.27 10.49 -37.57
CA MET A 1 35.83 10.33 -37.94
C MET A 1 35.18 9.78 -36.69
N THR A 2 34.34 10.52 -35.94
CA THR A 2 33.03 11.01 -36.36
C THR A 2 32.64 12.28 -35.57
N SER A 3 31.67 12.99 -36.12
CA SER A 3 31.23 14.37 -35.94
C SER A 3 30.50 14.75 -34.65
N LEU A 4 30.64 16.04 -34.33
CA LEU A 4 29.80 16.92 -33.52
C LEU A 4 28.29 16.84 -33.83
N VAL A 5 27.44 16.88 -32.78
CA VAL A 5 26.18 17.66 -32.65
C VAL A 5 25.94 17.84 -31.12
N GLN A 6 26.39 18.93 -30.52
CA GLN A 6 25.62 20.12 -30.09
C GLN A 6 24.61 19.92 -28.95
N ASN A 7 24.95 20.57 -27.83
CA ASN A 7 24.09 20.92 -26.70
C ASN A 7 22.84 21.67 -27.18
N ILE A 8 21.67 21.25 -26.69
CA ILE A 8 20.49 22.11 -26.59
C ILE A 8 20.33 22.48 -25.11
N PRO A 9 20.37 23.77 -24.73
CA PRO A 9 20.17 24.20 -23.35
C PRO A 9 18.68 24.22 -22.99
N TYR A 10 18.34 23.68 -21.84
CA TYR A 10 17.05 23.96 -21.18
C TYR A 10 17.31 24.91 -19.99
N LYS A 11 16.80 26.14 -20.09
CA LYS A 11 16.74 27.21 -19.09
C LYS A 11 15.29 27.69 -19.06
N ASP A 12 14.65 28.15 -17.99
CA ASP A 12 14.89 28.34 -16.55
C ASP A 12 13.49 28.56 -15.93
N THR A 13 13.40 28.84 -14.61
CA THR A 13 12.24 29.36 -13.82
C THR A 13 11.33 28.27 -13.23
N ASP A 14 11.20 28.06 -11.92
CA ASP A 14 11.36 28.94 -10.76
C ASP A 14 12.09 28.25 -9.59
N THR A 15 13.20 28.84 -9.17
CA THR A 15 13.69 28.72 -7.80
C THR A 15 12.80 29.58 -6.89
N GLN A 16 11.83 28.95 -6.24
CA GLN A 16 11.38 29.42 -4.93
C GLN A 16 11.95 28.49 -3.85
N SER A 17 12.93 29.05 -3.15
CA SER A 17 13.42 28.55 -1.88
C SER A 17 12.26 28.41 -0.88
N VAL A 18 11.98 27.20 -0.44
CA VAL A 18 11.20 26.98 0.78
C VAL A 18 12.12 26.25 1.76
N ASN A 19 12.80 27.06 2.56
CA ASN A 19 13.35 26.64 3.84
C ASN A 19 12.20 26.07 4.67
N ASP A 20 12.08 24.76 4.74
CA ASP A 20 11.25 24.09 5.73
C ASP A 20 12.03 22.89 6.29
N THR A 21 12.99 23.18 7.17
CA THR A 21 13.40 22.22 8.18
C THR A 21 12.22 21.99 9.12
N LYS A 22 11.28 21.13 8.72
CA LYS A 22 10.33 20.52 9.66
C LYS A 22 11.00 19.25 10.19
N PRO A 23 11.35 19.20 11.49
CA PRO A 23 11.91 17.98 12.05
C PRO A 23 10.90 16.85 11.88
N ALA A 24 11.43 15.64 11.67
CA ALA A 24 10.68 14.39 11.67
C ALA A 24 9.56 14.47 12.71
N VAL A 25 8.31 14.33 12.27
CA VAL A 25 7.17 14.22 13.17
C VAL A 25 7.37 12.91 13.92
N LEU A 26 8.06 12.99 15.05
CA LEU A 26 7.96 12.04 16.14
C LEU A 26 6.47 11.84 16.36
N LEU A 27 5.99 10.63 16.09
CA LEU A 27 4.64 10.19 16.42
C LEU A 27 4.39 10.57 17.88
N ARG A 28 3.67 11.67 18.12
CA ARG A 28 3.30 12.04 19.48
C ARG A 28 2.32 10.98 19.97
N PRO A 29 2.55 10.35 21.13
CA PRO A 29 1.52 9.55 21.75
C PRO A 29 0.48 10.50 22.33
N ARG A 30 -0.60 10.76 21.60
CA ARG A 30 -1.79 11.40 22.17
C ARG A 30 -3.04 10.53 21.96
N ASP A 31 -3.45 9.98 23.09
CA ASP A 31 -4.80 10.13 23.62
C ASP A 31 -5.93 9.45 22.85
N THR A 32 -6.02 8.14 22.99
CA THR A 32 -6.99 7.47 23.90
C THR A 32 -7.02 5.98 23.57
N ALA A 33 -6.75 5.15 24.59
CA ALA A 33 -6.96 3.71 24.47
C ALA A 33 -8.44 3.44 24.15
N PRO A 34 -8.77 2.61 23.16
CA PRO A 34 -10.14 2.19 22.96
C PRO A 34 -10.62 1.49 24.23
N LYS A 35 -11.75 1.94 24.80
CA LYS A 35 -12.39 1.27 25.93
C LYS A 35 -12.76 -0.16 25.50
N ILE A 36 -12.02 -1.13 26.02
CA ILE A 36 -12.21 -2.56 25.77
C ILE A 36 -13.57 -2.96 26.38
N PRO A 37 -14.49 -3.59 25.62
CA PRO A 37 -15.69 -4.18 26.21
C PRO A 37 -15.27 -5.27 27.20
N LYS A 38 -15.73 -5.16 28.45
CA LYS A 38 -15.41 -6.10 29.53
C LYS A 38 -16.10 -7.45 29.28
N THR A 39 -15.46 -8.34 28.54
CA THR A 39 -15.79 -9.78 28.60
C THR A 39 -14.71 -10.49 29.41
N LYS A 40 -15.17 -11.15 30.48
CA LYS A 40 -14.37 -11.81 31.51
C LYS A 40 -13.69 -13.04 30.92
N LYS A 41 -12.35 -13.10 30.96
CA LYS A 41 -11.51 -14.21 31.50
C LYS A 41 -10.05 -14.05 31.07
N SER A 42 -9.16 -14.28 32.04
CA SER A 42 -7.68 -14.29 31.95
C SER A 42 -6.98 -12.93 31.93
N ALA A 43 -7.09 -12.23 33.07
CA ALA A 43 -6.19 -11.13 33.41
C ALA A 43 -4.78 -11.67 33.73
N LYS A 44 -3.87 -11.69 32.74
CA LYS A 44 -2.44 -11.64 33.03
C LYS A 44 -2.06 -10.17 33.18
N LYS A 45 -1.81 -9.79 34.43
CA LYS A 45 -1.56 -8.44 34.93
C LYS A 45 -0.26 -7.90 34.31
N ASN A 46 -0.34 -7.14 33.21
CA ASN A 46 0.83 -6.47 32.65
C ASN A 46 1.13 -5.21 33.46
N GLN A 47 2.08 -5.30 34.38
CA GLN A 47 2.73 -4.14 34.97
C GLN A 47 3.30 -3.27 33.84
N ARG A 48 2.77 -2.06 33.68
CA ARG A 48 3.53 -0.93 33.12
C ARG A 48 4.55 -0.56 34.20
N SER A 49 5.68 -1.25 34.24
CA SER A 49 6.87 -0.67 34.83
C SER A 49 7.52 0.21 33.77
N GLU A 50 7.79 1.44 34.17
CA GLU A 50 8.47 2.47 33.42
C GLU A 50 9.95 2.09 33.32
N ASP A 51 10.35 1.61 32.15
CA ASP A 51 11.74 1.55 31.69
C ASP A 51 11.66 1.69 30.16
N SER A 52 11.44 2.92 29.71
CA SER A 52 11.13 3.26 28.31
C SER A 52 12.36 3.27 27.39
N SER A 53 13.56 3.09 27.92
CA SER A 53 14.81 3.33 27.18
C SER A 53 15.39 2.09 26.49
N ASN A 54 14.78 0.90 26.60
CA ASN A 54 15.40 -0.30 26.03
C ASN A 54 14.44 -1.41 25.56
N ARG A 55 13.20 -1.07 25.19
CA ARG A 55 12.27 -2.03 24.57
C ARG A 55 12.30 -1.83 23.06
N THR A 56 13.08 -2.67 22.38
CA THR A 56 13.04 -2.76 20.92
C THR A 56 11.68 -3.34 20.50
N VAL A 57 11.08 -2.68 19.52
CA VAL A 57 9.85 -3.12 18.87
C VAL A 57 10.28 -3.57 17.49
N ASN A 58 10.07 -4.86 17.21
CA ASN A 58 10.39 -5.47 15.93
C ASN A 58 9.11 -5.89 15.21
N TRP A 59 9.21 -6.05 13.90
CA TRP A 59 8.13 -6.63 13.11
C TRP A 59 8.14 -8.15 13.26
N ASN A 60 6.98 -8.71 13.58
CA ASN A 60 6.78 -10.15 13.62
C ASN A 60 6.58 -10.67 12.18
N MET A 61 7.67 -11.07 11.55
CA MET A 61 7.68 -11.61 10.18
C MET A 61 6.91 -12.94 10.06
N GLU A 62 6.76 -13.70 11.15
CA GLU A 62 6.03 -14.99 11.12
C GLU A 62 4.52 -14.82 10.99
N GLN A 63 3.98 -13.71 11.51
CA GLN A 63 2.55 -13.41 11.50
C GLN A 63 2.13 -12.49 10.35
N GLU A 64 3.00 -12.30 9.36
CA GLU A 64 2.76 -11.49 8.18
C GLU A 64 1.59 -12.07 7.35
N GLU A 65 0.49 -11.32 7.24
CA GLU A 65 -0.65 -11.70 6.40
C GLU A 65 -0.52 -11.02 5.03
N LYS A 66 -0.33 -11.83 3.99
CA LYS A 66 -0.17 -11.37 2.60
C LYS A 66 -1.53 -11.25 1.91
N PHE A 67 -1.80 -10.09 1.32
CA PHE A 67 -3.06 -9.76 0.65
C PHE A 67 -2.83 -9.15 -0.74
N GLY A 68 -2.61 -10.02 -1.73
CA GLY A 68 -2.26 -9.59 -3.09
C GLY A 68 -0.83 -9.04 -3.13
N PHE A 69 -0.68 -7.77 -3.51
CA PHE A 69 0.61 -7.06 -3.52
C PHE A 69 0.93 -6.32 -2.21
N VAL A 70 0.11 -6.52 -1.18
CA VAL A 70 0.19 -5.76 0.08
C VAL A 70 0.25 -6.70 1.26
N ASN A 71 0.97 -6.30 2.30
CA ASN A 71 1.11 -7.06 3.53
C ASN A 71 0.40 -6.38 4.71
N ARG A 72 0.02 -7.19 5.69
CA ARG A 72 -0.38 -6.74 7.02
C ARG A 72 0.61 -7.30 8.02
N GLU A 73 1.20 -6.39 8.77
CA GLU A 73 2.27 -6.70 9.69
C GLU A 73 1.84 -6.48 11.13
N GLU A 74 2.40 -7.30 12.01
CA GLU A 74 2.21 -7.24 13.44
C GLU A 74 3.52 -6.79 14.06
N ALA A 75 3.49 -5.74 14.87
CA ALA A 75 4.65 -5.43 15.70
C ALA A 75 4.67 -6.40 16.89
N MET A 76 5.87 -6.71 17.39
CA MET A 76 6.10 -7.54 18.57
C MET A 76 7.25 -6.97 19.40
N CYS A 77 7.12 -7.07 20.72
CA CYS A 77 8.18 -6.65 21.64
C CYS A 77 9.06 -7.84 21.95
N ASP A 78 10.38 -7.72 21.70
CA ASP A 78 11.32 -8.83 21.89
C ASP A 78 11.43 -9.28 23.34
N LYS A 79 11.21 -8.36 24.30
CA LYS A 79 11.43 -8.63 25.73
C LYS A 79 10.23 -9.27 26.42
N CYS A 80 9.00 -8.85 26.08
CA CYS A 80 7.79 -9.34 26.73
C CYS A 80 6.88 -10.18 25.82
N ASN A 81 7.28 -10.39 24.56
CA ASN A 81 6.51 -11.08 23.53
C ASN A 81 5.09 -10.53 23.36
N TYR A 82 4.87 -9.27 23.72
CA TYR A 82 3.60 -8.60 23.51
C TYR A 82 3.44 -8.34 22.01
N GLN A 83 2.31 -8.80 21.47
CA GLN A 83 1.94 -8.63 20.07
C GLN A 83 0.91 -7.52 19.94
N TRP A 84 1.18 -6.58 19.04
CA TRP A 84 0.25 -5.50 18.73
C TRP A 84 -0.79 -5.95 17.71
N ARG A 85 -1.88 -5.19 17.54
CA ARG A 85 -2.83 -5.49 16.46
C ARG A 85 -2.14 -5.37 15.10
N LYS A 86 -2.48 -6.27 14.16
CA LYS A 86 -2.04 -6.19 12.76
C LYS A 86 -2.40 -4.84 12.12
N PHE A 87 -1.40 -4.15 11.60
CA PHE A 87 -1.53 -2.90 10.87
C PHE A 87 -1.56 -3.17 9.36
N LYS A 88 -2.33 -2.36 8.62
CA LYS A 88 -2.36 -2.41 7.16
C LYS A 88 -1.33 -1.41 6.63
N LEU A 89 -0.39 -1.87 5.82
CA LEU A 89 0.65 -1.02 5.23
C LEU A 89 0.22 -0.34 3.93
N SER A 90 -1.08 -0.30 3.64
CA SER A 90 -1.60 0.29 2.42
C SER A 90 -2.83 1.15 2.69
N GLU A 91 -3.00 2.15 1.85
CA GLU A 91 -4.25 2.89 1.75
C GLU A 91 -5.36 2.05 1.11
N GLU A 92 -6.55 2.16 1.69
CA GLU A 92 -7.75 1.50 1.17
C GLU A 92 -8.49 2.41 0.18
N VAL A 93 -9.13 1.78 -0.81
CA VAL A 93 -10.05 2.45 -1.72
C VAL A 93 -11.31 2.83 -0.94
N GLN A 94 -11.73 4.08 -1.05
CA GLN A 94 -12.99 4.51 -0.46
C GLN A 94 -14.15 3.87 -1.22
N THR A 95 -14.99 3.15 -0.49
CA THR A 95 -16.22 2.54 -1.02
C THR A 95 -17.34 2.78 -0.03
N SER A 96 -18.53 3.03 -0.56
CA SER A 96 -19.77 3.18 0.21
C SER A 96 -20.30 1.83 0.71
N LYS A 97 -19.90 0.72 0.09
CA LYS A 97 -20.42 -0.61 0.41
C LYS A 97 -19.79 -1.16 1.69
N PRO A 98 -20.59 -1.77 2.59
CA PRO A 98 -20.06 -2.43 3.77
C PRO A 98 -19.22 -3.65 3.38
N GLY A 99 -18.04 -3.82 3.99
CA GLY A 99 -17.18 -4.97 3.77
C GLY A 99 -15.69 -4.65 3.79
N ARG A 100 -14.85 -5.66 3.48
CA ARG A 100 -13.40 -5.48 3.35
C ARG A 100 -13.09 -4.61 2.13
N LYS A 101 -12.46 -3.47 2.37
CA LYS A 101 -12.02 -2.55 1.31
C LYS A 101 -10.76 -3.10 0.62
N ALA A 102 -10.67 -2.89 -0.69
CA ALA A 102 -9.47 -3.24 -1.45
C ALA A 102 -8.37 -2.20 -1.19
N ALA A 103 -7.11 -2.63 -1.17
CA ALA A 103 -5.98 -1.71 -1.17
C ALA A 103 -5.88 -0.99 -2.52
N LYS A 104 -5.53 0.30 -2.53
CA LYS A 104 -5.37 1.10 -3.76
C LYS A 104 -4.37 0.44 -4.72
N ILE A 105 -3.24 -0.03 -4.20
CA ILE A 105 -2.18 -0.72 -4.97
C ILE A 105 -2.73 -1.94 -5.72
N ASN A 106 -3.64 -2.70 -5.11
CA ASN A 106 -4.21 -3.89 -5.74
C ASN A 106 -5.15 -3.55 -6.91
N VAL A 107 -5.76 -2.36 -6.91
CA VAL A 107 -6.64 -1.90 -8.00
C VAL A 107 -5.82 -1.22 -9.09
N SER A 108 -4.90 -0.33 -8.72
CA SER A 108 -4.03 0.35 -9.68
C SER A 108 -3.13 -0.63 -10.45
N ALA A 109 -2.62 -1.66 -9.78
CA ALA A 109 -1.87 -2.72 -10.45
C ALA A 109 -2.71 -3.41 -11.53
N GLN A 110 -4.01 -3.64 -11.32
CA GLN A 110 -4.86 -4.25 -12.35
C GLN A 110 -5.13 -3.32 -13.53
N ALA A 111 -5.32 -2.02 -13.26
CA ALA A 111 -5.43 -1.04 -14.33
C ALA A 111 -4.15 -0.98 -15.17
N ALA A 112 -2.98 -0.97 -14.53
CA ALA A 112 -1.70 -1.03 -15.22
C ALA A 112 -1.54 -2.32 -16.04
N LEU A 113 -1.90 -3.47 -15.46
CA LEU A 113 -1.83 -4.75 -16.16
C LEU A 113 -2.72 -4.81 -17.40
N SER A 114 -3.88 -4.15 -17.38
CA SER A 114 -4.79 -4.10 -18.53
C SER A 114 -4.20 -3.39 -19.75
N GLN A 115 -3.22 -2.50 -19.55
CA GLN A 115 -2.54 -1.75 -20.61
C GLN A 115 -1.27 -2.46 -21.09
N THR A 116 -0.81 -3.48 -20.38
CA THR A 116 0.38 -4.25 -20.73
C THR A 116 0.03 -5.57 -21.40
N PRO A 117 0.86 -6.09 -22.33
CA PRO A 117 0.66 -7.42 -22.91
C PRO A 117 1.00 -8.57 -21.94
N LEU A 118 1.19 -8.27 -20.64
CA LEU A 118 1.56 -9.26 -19.64
C LEU A 118 0.34 -10.04 -19.16
N GLY A 119 0.30 -11.34 -19.48
CA GLY A 119 -0.64 -12.26 -18.85
C GLY A 119 -0.37 -12.46 -17.36
N TYR A 120 -1.37 -12.91 -16.59
CA TYR A 120 -1.24 -13.10 -15.14
C TYR A 120 -0.11 -14.05 -14.73
N THR A 121 0.18 -15.06 -15.54
CA THR A 121 1.32 -15.96 -15.32
C THR A 121 2.65 -15.20 -15.40
N GLY A 122 2.79 -14.27 -16.35
CA GLY A 122 3.96 -13.39 -16.47
C GLY A 122 4.14 -12.52 -15.24
N VAL A 123 3.06 -11.86 -14.80
CA VAL A 123 3.07 -11.02 -13.58
C VAL A 123 3.48 -11.83 -12.36
N ARG A 124 2.94 -13.04 -12.19
CA ARG A 124 3.30 -13.91 -11.06
C ARG A 124 4.78 -14.32 -11.11
N LYS A 125 5.35 -14.55 -12.30
CA LYS A 125 6.78 -14.82 -12.47
C LYS A 125 7.64 -13.62 -12.08
N ILE A 126 7.23 -12.41 -12.46
CA ILE A 126 7.92 -11.16 -12.08
C ILE A 126 7.92 -11.00 -10.56
N VAL A 127 6.75 -11.13 -9.93
CA VAL A 127 6.61 -11.02 -8.46
C VAL A 127 7.46 -12.07 -7.74
N LEU A 128 7.48 -13.31 -8.24
CA LEU A 128 8.30 -14.37 -7.69
C LEU A 128 9.80 -14.08 -7.85
N GLY A 129 10.22 -13.50 -8.97
CA GLY A 129 11.60 -13.06 -9.21
C GLY A 129 12.04 -11.91 -8.29
N CYS A 130 11.10 -11.08 -7.83
CA CYS A 130 11.35 -10.06 -6.81
C CYS A 130 11.38 -10.59 -5.37
N ASN A 131 11.45 -11.91 -5.17
CA ASN A 131 11.35 -12.57 -3.85
C ASN A 131 10.07 -12.21 -3.08
N MET A 132 9.02 -11.81 -3.80
CA MET A 132 7.73 -11.52 -3.20
C MET A 132 6.80 -12.73 -3.35
N PRO A 133 5.94 -12.99 -2.36
CA PRO A 133 4.90 -14.02 -2.46
C PRO A 133 3.96 -13.70 -3.62
N ALA A 134 3.91 -14.56 -4.62
CA ALA A 134 3.07 -14.33 -5.79
C ALA A 134 1.57 -14.36 -5.39
N PRO A 135 0.74 -13.40 -5.85
CA PRO A 135 -0.68 -13.43 -5.63
C PRO A 135 -1.32 -14.66 -6.32
N SER A 136 -2.49 -15.06 -5.81
CA SER A 136 -3.23 -16.18 -6.40
C SER A 136 -3.76 -15.82 -7.79
N ALA A 137 -3.67 -16.77 -8.73
CA ALA A 137 -4.16 -16.58 -10.10
C ALA A 137 -5.67 -16.29 -10.12
N SER A 138 -6.45 -17.03 -9.34
CA SER A 138 -7.89 -16.80 -9.18
C SER A 138 -8.21 -15.44 -8.55
N GLY A 139 -7.35 -14.95 -7.64
CA GLY A 139 -7.47 -13.62 -7.05
C GLY A 139 -7.20 -12.50 -8.05
N LEU A 140 -6.19 -12.66 -8.91
CA LEU A 140 -5.92 -11.73 -10.01
C LEU A 140 -7.10 -11.67 -10.98
N GLN A 141 -7.59 -12.81 -11.46
CA GLN A 141 -8.73 -12.89 -12.36
C GLN A 141 -9.98 -12.21 -11.79
N LYS A 142 -10.29 -12.48 -10.51
CA LYS A 142 -11.45 -11.86 -9.83
C LYS A 142 -11.37 -10.34 -9.78
N ARG A 143 -10.16 -9.78 -9.68
CA ARG A 143 -9.97 -8.32 -9.67
C ARG A 143 -10.03 -7.74 -11.07
N ALA A 144 -9.46 -8.42 -12.06
CA ALA A 144 -9.57 -8.03 -13.45
C ALA A 144 -11.02 -7.95 -13.91
N ASN A 145 -11.85 -8.95 -13.56
CA ASN A 145 -13.28 -8.94 -13.88
C ASN A 145 -14.03 -7.74 -13.27
N LYS A 146 -13.48 -7.07 -12.24
CA LYS A 146 -14.06 -5.83 -11.68
C LYS A 146 -13.53 -4.57 -12.36
N VAL A 147 -12.25 -4.55 -12.76
CA VAL A 147 -11.58 -3.37 -13.30
C VAL A 147 -11.83 -3.22 -14.80
N LEU A 148 -11.82 -4.31 -15.56
CA LEU A 148 -11.97 -4.28 -17.02
C LEU A 148 -13.30 -3.65 -17.50
N PRO A 149 -14.47 -3.94 -16.88
CA PRO A 149 -15.71 -3.27 -17.28
C PRO A 149 -15.67 -1.76 -17.09
N GLU A 150 -15.05 -1.28 -16.02
CA GLU A 150 -14.92 0.16 -15.74
C GLU A 150 -14.02 0.84 -16.79
N ILE A 151 -12.93 0.20 -17.18
CA ILE A 151 -12.06 0.71 -18.26
C ILE A 151 -12.82 0.80 -19.58
N VAL A 152 -13.64 -0.21 -19.91
CA VAL A 152 -14.49 -0.18 -21.10
C VAL A 152 -15.49 0.98 -21.05
N ASN A 153 -16.07 1.26 -19.87
CA ASN A 153 -16.99 2.38 -19.71
C ASN A 153 -16.30 3.73 -19.93
N ILE A 154 -15.14 3.93 -19.30
CA ILE A 154 -14.32 5.15 -19.47
C ILE A 154 -13.97 5.36 -20.95
N ASN A 155 -13.53 4.30 -21.65
CA ASN A 155 -13.20 4.40 -23.07
C ASN A 155 -14.42 4.74 -23.94
N LYS A 156 -15.61 4.22 -23.60
CA LYS A 156 -16.86 4.57 -24.30
C LYS A 156 -17.26 6.03 -24.08
N GLU A 157 -17.06 6.55 -22.88
CA GLU A 157 -17.32 7.95 -22.56
C GLU A 157 -16.35 8.88 -23.30
N ASP A 158 -15.08 8.50 -23.36
CA ASP A 158 -14.04 9.23 -24.07
C ASP A 158 -14.28 9.28 -25.59
N MET A 159 -14.67 8.16 -26.19
CA MET A 159 -15.06 8.12 -27.61
C MET A 159 -16.27 9.03 -27.90
N LYS A 160 -17.27 9.06 -27.01
CA LYS A 160 -18.43 9.96 -27.16
C LYS A 160 -18.02 11.43 -27.09
N ALA A 161 -17.19 11.79 -26.11
CA ALA A 161 -16.69 13.15 -25.96
C ALA A 161 -15.89 13.60 -27.19
N THR A 162 -15.06 12.71 -27.74
CA THR A 162 -14.28 12.99 -28.96
C THR A 162 -15.19 13.18 -30.18
N SER A 163 -16.20 12.31 -30.35
CA SER A 163 -17.14 12.39 -31.48
C SER A 163 -18.06 13.62 -31.46
N ALA A 164 -18.26 14.24 -30.30
CA ALA A 164 -19.06 15.46 -30.17
C ALA A 164 -18.27 16.73 -30.50
N ASN A 165 -16.93 16.65 -30.50
CA ASN A 165 -16.02 17.78 -30.76
C ASN A 165 -15.44 17.76 -32.19
N SER A 166 -15.73 16.71 -32.96
CA SER A 166 -15.35 16.53 -34.37
C SER A 166 -16.50 16.87 -35.30
#